data_AF-A0A8X6LDI4-F1
#
_entry.id   AF-A0A8X6LDI4-F1
#
_cell.length_a   1.000
_cell.length_b   1.000
_cell.length_c   1.000
_cell.angle_alpha   90.00
_cell.angle_beta   90.00
_cell.angle_gamma   90.00
#
_symmetry.space_group_name_H-M   'P 1'
#
loop_
_entity.id
_entity.type
_entity.pdbx_description
1 polymer ?
#
loop_
_entity_poly.entity_id
_entity_poly.type
_entity_poly.pdbx_seq_one_letter_code
_entity_poly.pdbx_strand_id
1 'polypeptide(L)' 'MRKTCYHLVPYCLSDDKNQVRLEASHDFFETADATPNFLSCIVKEDESWCLMYSSERKQESMESRALKFPRLKNVRAEK' A
#
# COMPACT_ATOMS: atom_id res chain seq x y z
N MET A 1 -6.56 7.12 11.31
CA MET A 1 -6.53 5.87 10.53
C MET A 1 -5.07 5.60 10.18
N ARG A 2 -4.41 4.62 10.82
CA ARG A 2 -3.01 4.27 10.51
C ARG A 2 -3.00 3.43 9.23
N LYS A 3 -2.18 3.80 8.24
CA LYS A 3 -1.98 2.96 7.05
C LYS A 3 -1.14 1.76 7.46
N THR A 4 -1.71 0.57 7.41
CA THR A 4 -1.08 -0.66 7.91
C THR A 4 -0.08 -1.25 6.91
N CYS A 5 -0.13 -0.85 5.63
CA CYS A 5 0.73 -1.35 4.56
C CYS A 5 1.19 -0.23 3.62
N TYR A 6 2.42 -0.34 3.11
CA TYR A 6 2.92 0.47 1.98
C TYR A 6 2.30 0.05 0.64
N HIS A 7 1.80 -1.18 0.57
CA HIS A 7 1.17 -1.78 -0.60
C HIS A 7 -0.28 -1.32 -0.81
N LEU A 8 -0.70 -1.22 -2.07
CA LEU A 8 -2.09 -1.01 -2.47
C LEU A 8 -2.87 -2.31 -2.27
N VAL A 9 -3.45 -2.47 -1.09
CA VAL A 9 -4.36 -3.58 -0.81
C VAL A 9 -5.78 -3.16 -1.20
N PRO A 10 -6.53 -3.99 -1.96
CA PRO A 10 -7.94 -3.73 -2.22
C PRO A 10 -8.71 -3.52 -0.91
N TYR A 11 -9.55 -2.50 -0.86
CA TYR A 11 -10.33 -2.19 0.34
C TYR A 11 -11.32 -3.31 0.69
N CYS A 12 -11.92 -3.93 -0.34
CA CYS A 12 -12.78 -5.10 -0.20
C CYS A 12 -12.09 -6.31 -0.84
N LEU A 13 -11.95 -7.38 -0.06
CA LEU A 13 -11.49 -8.68 -0.56
C LEU A 13 -12.72 -9.51 -0.97
N SER A 14 -12.57 -10.29 -2.05
CA SER A 14 -13.54 -11.32 -2.42
C SER A 14 -13.54 -12.43 -1.36
N ASP A 15 -14.64 -13.14 -1.23
CA ASP A 15 -14.77 -14.27 -0.29
C ASP A 15 -13.68 -15.33 -0.52
N ASP A 16 -13.37 -15.65 -1.79
CA ASP A 16 -12.27 -16.56 -2.14
C ASP A 16 -10.91 -16.08 -1.60
N LYS A 17 -10.64 -14.77 -1.68
CA LYS A 17 -9.38 -14.19 -1.17
C LYS A 17 -9.33 -14.21 0.34
N ASN A 18 -10.48 -14.07 1.01
CA ASN A 18 -10.56 -14.21 2.46
C ASN A 18 -10.34 -15.67 2.88
N GLN A 19 -10.92 -16.61 2.15
CA GLN A 19 -10.76 -18.04 2.41
C GLN A 19 -9.29 -18.47 2.31
N VAL A 20 -8.61 -18.10 1.22
CA VAL A 20 -7.17 -18.40 1.04
C VAL A 20 -6.32 -17.80 2.18
N ARG A 21 -6.66 -16.59 2.65
CA ARG A 21 -5.95 -15.97 3.78
C ARG A 21 -6.18 -16.72 5.08
N LEU A 22 -7.40 -17.21 5.32
CA LEU A 22 -7.75 -17.97 6.51
C LEU A 22 -6.99 -19.31 6.53
N GLU A 23 -7.04 -20.05 5.43
CA GLU A 23 -6.35 -21.34 5.27
C GLU A 23 -4.85 -21.19 5.48
N ALA A 24 -4.21 -20.27 4.76
CA ALA A 24 -2.77 -20.04 4.92
C ALA A 24 -2.40 -19.62 6.35
N SER A 25 -3.24 -18.82 7.01
CA SER A 25 -2.99 -18.42 8.40
C SER A 25 -3.07 -19.62 9.34
N HIS A 26 -4.06 -20.50 9.16
CA HIS A 26 -4.20 -21.71 9.95
C HIS A 26 -2.97 -22.61 9.83
N ASP A 27 -2.50 -22.85 8.60
CA ASP A 27 -1.31 -23.66 8.33
C ASP A 27 -0.06 -23.08 9.01
N PHE A 28 0.11 -21.75 8.96
CA PHE A 28 1.22 -21.09 9.65
C PHE A 28 1.13 -21.21 11.17
N PHE A 29 -0.08 -21.15 11.75
CA PHE A 29 -0.28 -21.34 13.18
C PHE A 29 0.06 -22.77 13.61
N GLU A 30 -0.46 -23.78 12.92
CA GLU A 30 -0.16 -25.18 13.22
C GLU A 30 1.34 -25.48 13.08
N THR A 31 1.98 -24.94 12.04
CA THR A 31 3.43 -25.12 11.83
C THR A 31 4.25 -24.46 12.93
N ALA A 32 3.84 -23.26 13.37
CA ALA A 32 4.51 -22.54 14.45
C ALA A 32 4.39 -23.26 15.81
N ASP A 33 3.24 -23.87 16.09
CA ASP A 33 3.01 -24.64 17.32
C ASP A 33 3.78 -25.97 17.29
N ALA A 34 3.84 -26.64 16.14
CA ALA A 34 4.52 -27.92 15.99
C ALA A 34 6.05 -27.80 15.96
N THR A 35 6.59 -26.66 15.50
CA THR A 35 8.02 -26.50 15.24
C THR A 35 8.64 -25.44 16.15
N PRO A 36 9.47 -25.85 17.14
CA PRO A 36 10.21 -24.92 17.96
C PRO A 36 11.07 -23.99 17.10
N ASN A 37 11.11 -22.70 17.44
CA ASN A 37 11.90 -21.68 16.74
C ASN A 37 11.51 -21.39 15.27
N PHE A 38 10.36 -21.88 14.78
CA PHE A 38 9.89 -21.66 13.41
C PHE A 38 10.02 -20.19 12.96
N LEU A 39 9.52 -19.26 13.77
CA LEU A 39 9.54 -17.83 13.46
C LEU A 39 10.96 -17.25 13.34
N SER A 40 11.94 -17.81 14.03
CA SER A 40 13.34 -17.34 13.99
C SER A 40 14.06 -17.71 12.70
N CYS A 41 13.56 -18.73 12.00
CA CYS A 41 14.10 -19.17 10.71
C CYS A 41 13.53 -18.37 9.53
N ILE A 42 12.51 -17.54 9.76
CA ILE A 42 11.84 -16.79 8.68
C ILE A 42 12.65 -15.54 8.35
N VAL A 43 13.20 -15.50 7.14
CA VAL A 43 13.73 -14.28 6.54
C VAL A 43 12.63 -13.63 5.71
N LYS A 44 12.35 -12.35 5.94
CA LYS A 44 11.35 -11.57 5.20
C LYS A 44 12.04 -10.49 4.37
N GLU A 45 11.58 -10.34 3.14
CA GLU A 45 11.98 -9.29 2.22
C GLU A 45 10.72 -8.73 1.56
N ASP A 46 10.67 -7.41 1.40
CA ASP A 46 9.58 -6.71 0.73
C ASP A 46 10.10 -5.39 0.15
N GLU A 47 9.59 -5.00 -1.01
CA GLU A 47 10.00 -3.77 -1.68
C GLU A 47 9.07 -2.61 -1.27
N SER A 48 9.64 -1.41 -1.16
CA SER A 48 8.84 -0.20 -0.94
C SER A 48 9.33 0.92 -1.83
N TRP A 49 8.39 1.77 -2.25
CA TRP A 49 8.70 2.94 -3.07
C TRP A 49 9.44 4.00 -2.23
N CYS A 50 10.72 4.17 -2.51
CA CYS A 50 11.53 5.27 -2.00
C CYS A 50 11.46 6.47 -2.94
N LEU A 51 10.47 7.35 -2.72
CA LEU A 51 10.35 8.59 -3.48
C LEU A 51 11.37 9.62 -3.00
N MET A 52 12.49 9.75 -3.73
CA MET A 52 13.42 10.86 -3.51
C MET A 52 12.76 12.18 -3.94
N TYR A 53 12.62 13.10 -2.98
CA TYR A 53 12.12 14.45 -3.24
C TYR A 53 13.21 15.30 -3.91
N SER A 54 12.92 15.85 -5.08
CA SER A 54 13.66 16.94 -5.72
C SER A 54 12.67 18.06 -6.03
N SER A 55 13.02 19.30 -5.69
CA SER A 55 12.21 20.49 -5.97
C SER A 55 11.96 20.67 -7.47
N GLU A 56 12.95 20.37 -8.30
CA GLU A 56 12.87 20.45 -9.76
C GLU A 56 11.88 19.44 -10.33
N ARG A 57 12.01 18.16 -9.99
CA ARG A 57 11.07 17.11 -10.43
C ARG A 57 9.65 17.34 -9.91
N LYS A 58 9.51 17.97 -8.73
CA LYS A 58 8.20 18.37 -8.19
C LYS A 58 7.57 19.47 -9.05
N GLN A 59 8.37 20.44 -9.49
CA GLN A 59 7.93 21.55 -10.34
C GLN A 59 7.48 21.05 -11.72
N GLU A 60 8.28 20.23 -12.38
CA GLU A 60 7.94 19.60 -13.67
C GLU A 60 6.63 18.77 -13.58
N SER A 61 6.46 18.03 -12.49
CA SER A 61 5.24 17.26 -12.24
C SER A 61 4.00 18.16 -12.08
N MET A 62 4.14 19.28 -11.37
CA MET A 62 3.05 20.25 -11.20
C MET A 62 2.65 20.89 -12.53
N GLU A 63 3.63 21.25 -13.36
CA GLU A 63 3.41 21.82 -14.69
C GLU A 63 2.74 20.82 -15.63
N SER A 64 3.22 19.57 -15.66
CA SER A 64 2.60 18.49 -16.45
C SER A 64 1.15 18.21 -16.02
N ARG A 65 0.88 18.23 -14.71
CA ARG A 65 -0.49 18.07 -14.19
C ARG A 65 -1.39 19.23 -14.60
N ALA A 66 -0.90 20.47 -14.58
CA ALA A 66 -1.66 21.65 -14.99
C ALA A 66 -1.98 21.67 -16.49
N LEU A 67 -1.11 21.09 -17.33
CA LEU A 67 -1.34 20.90 -18.76
C LEU A 67 -2.40 19.83 -19.05
N LYS A 68 -2.33 18.67 -18.35
CA LYS A 68 -3.25 17.55 -18.56
C LYS A 68 -4.63 17.78 -17.95
N PHE A 69 -4.69 18.56 -16.88
CA PHE A 69 -5.92 18.95 -16.22
C PHE A 69 -5.93 20.47 -16.15
N PRO A 70 -6.56 21.15 -17.13
CA PRO A 70 -6.76 22.58 -17.05
C PRO A 70 -7.47 22.84 -15.73
N ARG A 71 -6.87 23.67 -14.87
CA ARG A 71 -7.42 23.95 -13.55
C ARG A 71 -8.91 24.27 -13.71
N LEU A 72 -9.78 23.43 -13.15
CA LEU A 72 -11.18 23.81 -12.98
C LEU A 72 -11.13 25.13 -12.22
N LYS A 73 -11.61 26.21 -12.86
CA LYS A 73 -11.68 27.52 -12.23
C LYS A 73 -12.55 27.31 -11.00
N ASN A 74 -11.94 27.30 -9.81
CA ASN A 74 -12.70 27.38 -8.58
C ASN A 74 -13.53 28.66 -8.72
N VAL A 75 -14.84 28.51 -8.90
CA VAL A 75 -15.77 29.62 -8.71
C VAL A 75 -15.54 30.02 -7.27
N ARG A 76 -14.92 31.18 -7.09
CA ARG A 76 -14.76 31.81 -5.79
C ARG A 76 -16.17 31.88 -5.22
N ALA A 77 -16.45 31.13 -4.16
CA ALA A 77 -17.66 31.38 -3.39
C ALA A 77 -17.49 32.79 -2.82
N GLU A 78 -18.12 33.76 -3.47
CA GLU A 78 -18.36 35.06 -2.87
C GLU A 78 -19.17 34.82 -1.59
N LYS A 79 -18.71 35.47 -0.52
CA LYS A 79 -19.34 35.45 0.81
C LYS A 79 -20.63 36.25 0.78
#